data_AF-A0A849WYU1-F1
#
_entry.id   AF-A0A849WYU1-F1
#
_cell.length_a   1.000
_cell.length_b   1.000
_cell.length_c   1.000
_cell.angle_alpha   90.00
_cell.angle_beta   90.00
_cell.angle_gamma   90.00
#
_symmetry.space_group_name_H-M   'P 1'
#
loop_
_entity.id
_entity.type
_entity.pdbx_description
1 polymer ?
#
loop_
_entity_poly.entity_id
_entity_poly.type
_entity_poly.pdbx_seq_one_letter_code
_entity_poly.pdbx_strand_id
1 'polypeptide(L)'
;MENIAPPLVLISYIKKVIESGKSPREGIILYLSEETDEFSENVRMWFVDREQGKNSLQLSSLKISSHRKSLLQLLQRGLDKESIYQQLLLLESETLEACYQEINEKMTKLPYIMMIPVLFFQFPALILLILGPLIQNFVESLQ
;
A
#
# COMPACT_ATOMS: atom_id res chain seq x y z
N MET A 1 9.12 -5.75 4.54
CA MET A 1 8.18 -5.23 3.51
C MET A 1 6.88 -4.81 4.20
N GLU A 2 7.01 -4.02 5.26
CA GLU A 2 5.91 -3.66 6.16
C GLU A 2 5.23 -2.38 5.66
N ASN A 3 3.92 -2.26 5.83
CA ASN A 3 3.05 -1.13 5.43
C ASN A 3 2.56 -1.02 3.97
N ILE A 4 2.60 -2.09 3.15
CA ILE A 4 2.08 -1.98 1.76
C ILE A 4 0.55 -1.85 1.73
N ALA A 5 -0.20 -2.46 2.67
CA ALA A 5 -1.66 -2.34 2.71
C ALA A 5 -2.27 -2.62 4.10
N PRO A 6 -2.19 -1.67 5.06
CA PRO A 6 -2.84 -1.78 6.37
C PRO A 6 -4.33 -2.21 6.36
N PRO A 7 -5.20 -1.77 5.41
CA PRO A 7 -6.58 -2.23 5.38
C PRO A 7 -6.73 -3.73 5.08
N LEU A 8 -5.83 -4.33 4.29
CA LEU A 8 -5.86 -5.78 4.02
C LEU A 8 -5.51 -6.59 5.27
N VAL A 9 -4.63 -6.06 6.11
CA VAL A 9 -4.28 -6.68 7.40
C VAL A 9 -5.51 -6.74 8.29
N LEU A 10 -6.21 -5.61 8.48
CA LEU A 10 -7.46 -5.58 9.25
C LEU A 10 -8.51 -6.54 8.67
N ILE A 11 -8.71 -6.56 7.35
CA ILE A 11 -9.62 -7.50 6.69
C ILE A 11 -9.28 -8.96 7.06
N SER A 12 -7.99 -9.32 7.07
CA SER A 12 -7.52 -10.66 7.42
C SER A 12 -7.92 -11.08 8.85
N TYR A 13 -7.70 -10.21 9.84
CA TYR A 13 -8.11 -10.48 11.23
C TYR A 13 -9.63 -10.68 11.34
N ILE A 14 -10.42 -9.83 10.69
CA ILE A 14 -11.88 -9.91 10.71
C ILE A 14 -12.36 -11.19 10.05
N LYS A 15 -11.80 -11.55 8.89
CA LYS A 15 -12.14 -12.76 8.15
C LYS A 15 -11.90 -14.01 8.99
N LYS A 16 -10.70 -14.15 9.57
CA LYS A 16 -10.33 -15.28 10.43
C LYS A 16 -11.30 -15.48 11.59
N VAL A 17 -11.75 -14.39 12.20
CA VAL A 17 -12.69 -14.41 13.34
C VAL A 17 -14.10 -14.77 12.89
N ILE A 18 -14.60 -14.20 11.79
CA ILE A 18 -15.93 -14.52 11.24
C ILE A 18 -16.00 -15.99 10.80
N GLU A 19 -14.97 -16.49 10.11
CA GLU A 19 -14.87 -17.91 9.70
C GLU A 19 -14.88 -18.86 10.90
N SER A 20 -14.39 -18.40 12.05
CA SER A 20 -14.43 -19.14 13.32
C SER A 20 -15.77 -19.00 14.06
N GLY A 21 -16.78 -18.35 13.48
CA GLY A 21 -18.11 -18.13 14.08
C GLY A 21 -18.15 -17.05 15.16
N LYS A 22 -17.12 -16.21 15.25
CA LYS A 22 -16.99 -15.14 16.25
C LYS A 22 -17.41 -13.78 15.68
N SER A 23 -17.58 -12.81 16.57
CA SER A 23 -18.04 -11.48 16.17
C SER A 23 -16.93 -10.64 15.50
N PRO A 24 -17.25 -9.77 14.52
CA PRO A 24 -16.26 -8.84 13.94
C PRO A 24 -15.55 -7.98 15.00
N ARG A 25 -16.22 -7.68 16.12
CA ARG A 25 -15.67 -6.95 17.26
C ARG A 25 -14.40 -7.61 17.81
N GLU A 26 -14.39 -8.94 17.96
CA GLU A 26 -13.22 -9.66 18.44
C GLU A 26 -12.03 -9.53 17.47
N GLY A 27 -12.30 -9.54 16.16
CA GLY A 27 -11.26 -9.33 15.14
C GLY A 27 -10.65 -7.93 15.19
N ILE A 28 -11.46 -6.89 15.45
CA ILE A 28 -10.96 -5.51 15.64
C ILE A 28 -10.05 -5.44 16.88
N ILE A 29 -10.46 -6.05 17.99
CA ILE A 29 -9.68 -6.04 19.23
C ILE A 29 -8.33 -6.74 19.03
N LEU A 30 -8.33 -7.90 18.37
CA LEU A 30 -7.09 -8.62 18.03
C LEU A 30 -6.16 -7.76 17.17
N TYR A 31 -6.69 -7.19 16.08
CA TYR A 31 -5.93 -6.28 15.22
C TYR A 31 -5.31 -5.12 16.00
N LEU A 32 -6.09 -4.43 16.84
CA LEU A 32 -5.63 -3.28 17.64
C LEU A 32 -4.65 -3.65 18.77
N SER A 33 -4.51 -4.94 19.08
CA SER A 33 -3.57 -5.45 20.08
C SER A 33 -2.22 -5.86 19.48
N GLU A 34 -2.21 -6.28 18.21
CA GLU A 34 -1.02 -6.77 17.52
C GLU A 34 -0.38 -5.69 16.62
N GLU A 35 -1.17 -4.79 16.05
CA GLU A 35 -0.73 -3.78 15.08
C GLU A 35 -0.64 -2.37 15.70
N THR A 36 0.41 -1.63 15.35
CA THR A 36 0.68 -0.25 15.84
C THR A 36 1.03 0.72 14.72
N ASP A 37 0.38 0.58 13.57
CA ASP A 37 0.58 1.45 12.40
C ASP A 37 -0.36 2.68 12.39
N GLU A 38 -0.13 3.66 11.51
CA GLU A 38 -0.96 4.89 11.41
C GLU A 38 -2.45 4.57 11.18
N PHE A 39 -2.76 3.53 10.41
CA PHE A 39 -4.14 3.13 10.19
C PHE A 39 -4.73 2.47 11.45
N SER A 40 -3.96 1.69 12.21
CA SER A 40 -4.42 1.13 13.49
C SER A 40 -4.85 2.20 14.49
N GLU A 41 -4.14 3.34 14.55
CA GLU A 41 -4.53 4.47 15.41
C GLU A 41 -5.83 5.14 14.94
N ASN A 42 -6.02 5.26 13.63
CA ASN A 42 -7.29 5.73 13.07
C ASN A 42 -8.45 4.78 13.40
N VAL A 43 -8.22 3.46 13.30
CA VAL A 43 -9.19 2.42 13.68
C VAL A 43 -9.47 2.48 15.19
N ARG A 44 -8.46 2.70 16.02
CA ARG A 44 -8.58 2.82 17.48
C ARG A 44 -9.46 4.00 17.86
N MET A 45 -9.19 5.19 17.32
CA MET A 45 -10.00 6.38 17.56
C MET A 45 -11.46 6.16 17.15
N TRP A 46 -11.68 5.64 15.94
CA TRP A 46 -13.01 5.33 15.43
C TRP A 46 -13.75 4.31 16.32
N PHE A 47 -13.07 3.23 16.75
CA PHE A 47 -13.66 2.19 17.57
C PHE A 47 -14.05 2.71 18.96
N VAL A 48 -13.20 3.53 19.58
CA VAL A 48 -13.48 4.17 20.88
C VAL A 48 -14.67 5.13 20.79
N ASP A 49 -14.72 5.99 19.77
CA ASP A 49 -15.84 6.92 19.60
C ASP A 49 -17.17 6.20 19.40
N ARG A 50 -17.15 5.09 18.66
CA ARG A 50 -18.32 4.25 18.45
C ARG A 50 -18.79 3.59 19.76
N GLU A 51 -17.87 3.02 20.54
CA GLU A 51 -18.21 2.40 21.83
C GLU A 51 -18.77 3.41 22.84
N GLN A 52 -18.40 4.69 22.72
CA GLN A 52 -18.96 5.80 23.52
C GLN A 52 -20.35 6.26 23.04
N GLY A 53 -20.94 5.62 22.02
CA GLY A 53 -22.25 5.99 21.48
C GLY A 53 -22.26 7.33 20.74
N LYS A 54 -21.10 7.90 20.40
CA LYS A 54 -21.05 9.07 19.52
C LYS A 54 -21.43 8.60 18.12
N ASN A 55 -22.33 9.35 17.48
CA ASN A 55 -22.67 9.12 16.08
C ASN A 55 -21.37 9.16 15.25
N SER A 56 -21.00 8.02 14.67
CA SER A 56 -19.73 7.72 13.98
C SER A 56 -19.49 8.51 12.69
N LEU A 57 -20.16 9.65 12.51
CA LEU A 57 -20.21 10.41 11.26
C LEU A 57 -18.99 11.31 11.00
N GLN A 58 -17.95 11.25 11.83
CA GLN A 58 -16.69 11.93 11.56
C GLN A 58 -15.65 11.04 10.85
N LEU A 59 -16.06 9.93 10.23
CA LEU A 59 -15.24 9.24 9.23
C LEU A 59 -14.80 10.16 8.06
N SER A 60 -15.48 11.30 7.87
CA SER A 60 -15.12 12.35 6.93
C SER A 60 -13.99 13.28 7.39
N SER A 61 -13.72 13.37 8.70
CA SER A 61 -12.63 14.22 9.24
C SER A 61 -11.27 13.51 9.22
N LEU A 62 -11.28 12.18 9.18
CA LEU A 62 -10.07 11.36 9.02
C LEU A 62 -9.55 11.51 7.58
N LYS A 63 -8.29 11.94 7.43
CA LYS A 63 -7.57 11.97 6.14
C LYS A 63 -7.16 10.55 5.72
N ILE A 64 -8.14 9.69 5.43
CA ILE A 64 -7.91 8.30 5.02
C ILE A 64 -8.30 8.07 3.56
N SER A 65 -7.70 7.07 2.92
CA SER A 65 -8.05 6.67 1.56
C SER A 65 -9.49 6.15 1.47
N SER A 66 -10.06 6.19 0.25
CA SER A 66 -11.45 5.75 0.00
C SER A 66 -11.69 4.31 0.50
N HIS A 67 -10.80 3.37 0.18
CA HIS A 67 -10.90 1.96 0.62
C HIS A 67 -10.88 1.81 2.15
N ARG A 68 -10.04 2.57 2.86
CA ARG A 68 -9.99 2.58 4.33
C ARG A 68 -11.32 3.05 4.92
N LYS A 69 -11.93 4.08 4.32
CA LYS A 69 -13.23 4.60 4.74
C LYS A 69 -14.36 3.58 4.49
N SER A 70 -14.39 2.97 3.31
CA SER A 70 -15.34 1.91 2.97
C SER A 70 -15.24 0.72 3.93
N LEU A 71 -14.02 0.33 4.31
CA LEU A 71 -13.81 -0.73 5.30
C LEU A 71 -14.41 -0.38 6.66
N LEU A 72 -14.13 0.81 7.19
CA LEU A 72 -14.69 1.23 8.48
C LEU A 72 -16.22 1.32 8.46
N GLN A 73 -16.81 1.79 7.35
CA GLN A 73 -18.27 1.80 7.16
C GLN A 73 -18.85 0.39 7.12
N LEU A 74 -18.17 -0.54 6.45
CA LEU A 74 -18.60 -1.94 6.42
C LEU A 74 -18.51 -2.58 7.81
N LEU A 75 -17.42 -2.34 8.53
CA LEU A 75 -17.24 -2.85 9.90
C LEU A 75 -18.29 -2.27 10.84
N GLN A 76 -18.69 -1.00 10.67
CA GLN A 76 -19.79 -0.42 11.43
C GLN A 76 -21.07 -1.26 11.29
N ARG A 77 -21.47 -1.59 10.05
CA ARG A 77 -22.64 -2.44 9.79
C ARG A 77 -22.51 -3.82 10.42
N GLY A 78 -21.31 -4.42 10.34
CA GLY A 78 -21.04 -5.72 10.95
C GLY A 78 -21.15 -5.71 12.46
N LEU A 79 -20.74 -4.62 13.09
CA LEU A 79 -20.90 -4.43 14.52
C LEU A 79 -22.34 -4.07 14.92
N ASP A 80 -23.15 -3.59 13.98
CA ASP A 80 -24.61 -3.37 14.12
C ASP A 80 -25.41 -4.67 13.82
N LYS A 81 -24.71 -5.82 13.82
CA LYS A 81 -25.24 -7.19 13.63
C LYS A 81 -25.72 -7.49 12.21
N GLU A 82 -25.32 -6.72 11.21
CA GLU A 82 -25.53 -7.09 9.81
C GLU A 82 -24.51 -8.13 9.35
N SER A 83 -24.91 -9.01 8.44
CA SER A 83 -23.97 -9.91 7.76
C SER A 83 -23.12 -9.12 6.76
N ILE A 84 -21.81 -9.09 7.00
CA ILE A 84 -20.84 -8.32 6.19
C ILE A 84 -19.83 -9.19 5.45
N TYR A 85 -19.87 -10.51 5.61
CA TYR A 85 -18.81 -11.40 5.13
C TYR A 85 -18.60 -11.32 3.62
N GLN A 86 -19.69 -11.35 2.84
CA GLN A 86 -19.60 -11.28 1.37
C GLN A 86 -19.07 -9.93 0.89
N GLN A 87 -19.52 -8.85 1.52
CA GLN A 87 -19.06 -7.49 1.22
C GLN A 87 -17.60 -7.29 1.63
N LEU A 88 -17.14 -7.98 2.68
CA LEU A 88 -15.76 -7.95 3.12
C LEU A 88 -14.85 -8.62 2.09
N LEU A 89 -15.25 -9.76 1.55
CA LEU A 89 -14.52 -10.45 0.46
C LEU A 89 -14.46 -9.61 -0.82
N LEU A 90 -15.57 -8.94 -1.16
CA LEU A 90 -15.62 -8.05 -2.31
C LEU A 90 -14.64 -6.86 -2.13
N LEU A 91 -14.67 -6.22 -0.96
CA LEU A 91 -13.75 -5.13 -0.64
C LEU A 91 -12.28 -5.59 -0.58
N GLU A 92 -12.02 -6.82 -0.11
CA GLU A 92 -10.69 -7.44 -0.14
C GLU A 92 -10.17 -7.55 -1.58
N SER A 93 -10.99 -8.09 -2.48
CA SER A 93 -10.65 -8.24 -3.90
C SER A 93 -10.39 -6.90 -4.57
N GLU A 94 -11.25 -5.91 -4.36
CA GLU A 94 -11.08 -4.55 -4.91
C GLU A 94 -9.81 -3.89 -4.40
N THR A 95 -9.52 -4.05 -3.11
CA THR A 95 -8.32 -3.46 -2.50
C THR A 95 -7.05 -4.14 -3.01
N LEU A 96 -7.07 -5.46 -3.20
CA LEU A 96 -5.96 -6.20 -3.80
C LEU A 96 -5.74 -5.77 -5.25
N GLU A 97 -6.79 -5.66 -6.05
CA GLU A 97 -6.71 -5.25 -7.44
C GLU A 97 -6.10 -3.84 -7.57
N ALA A 98 -6.56 -2.88 -6.77
CA ALA A 98 -6.00 -1.53 -6.72
C ALA A 98 -4.50 -1.56 -6.36
N CYS A 99 -4.11 -2.42 -5.42
CA CYS A 99 -2.72 -2.57 -5.01
C CYS A 99 -1.86 -3.16 -6.14
N TYR A 100 -2.36 -4.17 -6.86
CA TYR A 100 -1.68 -4.74 -8.04
C TYR A 100 -1.53 -3.72 -9.17
N GLN A 101 -2.55 -2.88 -9.41
CA GLN A 101 -2.46 -1.81 -10.39
C GLN A 101 -1.36 -0.81 -10.02
N GLU A 102 -1.29 -0.37 -8.77
CA GLU A 102 -0.24 0.54 -8.30
C GLU A 102 1.17 -0.06 -8.44
N ILE A 103 1.32 -1.35 -8.10
CA ILE A 103 2.57 -2.08 -8.29
C ILE A 103 2.97 -2.11 -9.77
N ASN A 104 2.04 -2.46 -10.67
CA ASN A 104 2.30 -2.54 -12.10
C ASN A 104 2.69 -1.17 -12.70
N GLU A 105 2.02 -0.09 -12.29
CA GLU A 105 2.38 1.26 -12.71
C GLU A 105 3.80 1.66 -12.30
N LYS A 106 4.19 1.33 -11.06
CA LYS A 106 5.54 1.59 -10.55
C LYS A 106 6.58 0.71 -11.25
N MET A 107 6.27 -0.57 -11.45
CA MET A 107 7.14 -1.52 -12.15
C MET A 107 7.38 -1.13 -13.59
N THR A 108 6.42 -0.50 -14.27
CA THR A 108 6.58 -0.04 -15.65
C THR A 108 7.54 1.15 -15.74
N LYS A 109 7.60 2.00 -14.72
CA LYS A 109 8.48 3.18 -14.67
C LYS A 109 9.91 2.86 -14.24
N LEU A 110 10.09 1.81 -13.44
CA LEU A 110 11.38 1.45 -12.85
C LEU A 110 12.51 1.21 -13.89
N PRO A 111 12.30 0.49 -15.01
CA PRO A 111 13.33 0.28 -16.02
C PRO A 111 13.87 1.59 -16.62
N TYR A 112 12.99 2.56 -16.86
CA TYR A 112 13.37 3.86 -17.41
C TYR A 112 14.20 4.67 -16.43
N ILE A 113 13.86 4.62 -15.14
CA ILE A 113 14.66 5.26 -14.09
C ILE A 113 16.04 4.62 -14.01
N MET A 114 16.11 3.29 -14.12
CA MET A 114 17.37 2.53 -14.11
C MET A 114 18.21 2.74 -15.39
N MET A 115 17.60 3.13 -16.52
CA MET A 115 18.33 3.48 -17.74
C MET A 115 19.20 4.73 -17.59
N ILE A 116 18.79 5.71 -16.78
CA ILE A 116 19.54 6.96 -16.59
C ILE A 116 20.96 6.72 -16.07
N PRO A 117 21.18 6.01 -14.94
CA PRO A 117 22.52 5.74 -14.46
C PRO A 117 23.32 4.87 -15.45
N VAL A 118 22.69 3.88 -16.10
CA VAL A 118 23.36 3.06 -17.11
C VAL A 118 23.88 3.91 -18.27
N LEU A 119 23.05 4.81 -18.82
CA LEU A 119 23.45 5.72 -19.88
C LEU A 119 24.56 6.69 -19.42
N PHE A 120 24.51 7.15 -18.17
CA PHE A 120 25.53 8.03 -17.61
C PHE A 120 26.91 7.36 -17.56
N PHE A 121 27.00 6.04 -17.34
CA PHE A 121 28.26 5.31 -17.41
C PHE A 121 28.63 4.87 -18.84
N GLN A 122 27.64 4.49 -19.64
CA GLN A 122 27.85 3.99 -20.99
C GLN A 122 28.33 5.08 -21.95
N PHE A 123 27.80 6.30 -21.86
CA PHE A 123 28.12 7.38 -22.78
C PHE A 123 29.59 7.84 -22.68
N PRO A 124 30.16 8.12 -21.49
CA PRO A 124 31.59 8.46 -21.36
C PRO A 124 32.51 7.32 -21.79
N ALA A 125 32.14 6.06 -21.51
CA ALA A 125 32.92 4.90 -21.92
C ALA A 125 33.00 4.78 -23.45
N LEU A 126 31.89 5.01 -24.15
CA LEU A 126 31.86 5.05 -25.61
C LEU A 126 32.69 6.20 -26.18
N ILE A 127 32.64 7.39 -25.57
CA ILE A 127 33.49 8.52 -25.96
C ILE A 127 34.96 8.15 -25.82
N LEU A 128 35.37 7.59 -24.68
CA LEU A 128 36.74 7.15 -24.46
C LEU A 128 37.21 6.11 -25.48
N LEU A 129 36.35 5.15 -25.81
CA LEU A 129 36.64 4.11 -26.79
C LEU A 129 36.87 4.69 -28.20
N ILE A 130 36.09 5.70 -28.60
CA ILE A 130 36.19 6.31 -29.94
C ILE A 130 37.31 7.35 -29.99
N LEU A 131 37.39 8.25 -29.00
CA LEU A 131 38.38 9.32 -28.98
C LEU A 131 39.79 8.82 -28.63
N GLY A 132 39.92 7.76 -27.83
CA GLY A 132 41.22 7.25 -27.37
C GLY A 132 42.18 6.98 -28.53
N PRO A 133 41.82 6.12 -29.50
CA PRO A 133 42.64 5.85 -30.68
C PRO A 133 42.84 7.09 -31.57
N LEU A 134 41.83 7.94 -31.69
CA LEU A 134 41.88 9.18 -32.48
C LEU A 134 42.92 10.16 -31.93
N ILE A 135 42.96 10.33 -30.61
CA ILE A 135 43.97 11.15 -29.93
C ILE A 135 45.35 10.53 -30.09
N GLN A 136 45.50 9.22 -29.89
CA GLN A 136 46.79 8.53 -30.06
C GLN A 136 47.36 8.72 -31.47
N ASN A 137 46.56 8.45 -32.50
CA ASN A 137 46.98 8.62 -33.89
C ASN A 137 47.31 10.08 -34.23
N PHE A 138 46.55 11.04 -33.68
CA PHE A 138 46.82 12.47 -33.91
C PHE A 138 48.13 12.92 -33.26
N VAL A 139 48.42 12.45 -32.04
CA VAL A 139 49.69 12.74 -31.34
C VAL A 139 50.88 12.10 -32.06
N GLU A 140 50.75 10.85 -32.51
CA GLU A 140 51.79 10.18 -33.31
C GLU A 140 52.06 10.91 -34.63
N SER A 141 51.04 11.50 -35.26
CA SER A 141 51.20 12.25 -36.51
C SER A 141 51.87 13.63 -36.35
N LEU A 142 51.99 14.15 -35.12
CA LEU A 142 52.58 15.45 -34.80
C LEU A 142 54.03 15.37 -34.29
N GLN A 143 54.52 14.16 -33.97
CA GLN A 143 55.91 13.89 -33.60
C GLN A 143 56.74 13.50 -34.83
#